data_AF-A0A3C1P7B8-F1
#
_entry.id   AF-A0A3C1P7B8-F1
#
_cell.length_a   1.000
_cell.length_b   1.000
_cell.length_c   1.000
_cell.angle_alpha   90.00
_cell.angle_beta   90.00
_cell.angle_gamma   90.00
#
_symmetry.space_group_name_H-M   'P 1'
#
loop_
_entity.id
_entity.type
_entity.pdbx_description
1 polymer ?
#
loop_
_entity_poly.entity_id
_entity_poly.type
_entity_poly.pdbx_seq_one_letter_code
_entity_poly.pdbx_strand_id
1 'polypeptide(L)' 'MSERLETSRLQQAIDTVESLSFEEQNLVVEILVKRLQRNRKEKLRQELQEVRQEASEGMIKVGSVDDFLRELDT' A
#
# COMPACT_ATOMS: atom_id res chain seq x y z
N MET A 1 -5.28 -18.26 -39.55
CA MET A 1 -4.23 -17.44 -38.93
C MET A 1 -4.78 -16.99 -37.59
N SER A 2 -4.38 -17.65 -36.49
CA SER A 2 -4.99 -17.41 -35.18
C SER A 2 -4.41 -16.16 -34.55
N GLU A 3 -5.30 -15.22 -34.24
CA GLU A 3 -5.05 -14.01 -33.48
C GLU A 3 -4.25 -14.36 -32.21
N ARG A 4 -3.00 -13.90 -32.15
CA ARG A 4 -2.26 -13.84 -30.89
C ARG A 4 -2.92 -12.72 -30.10
N LEU A 5 -3.84 -13.09 -29.23
CA LEU A 5 -4.40 -12.23 -28.20
C LEU A 5 -3.21 -11.58 -27.47
N GLU A 6 -3.08 -10.26 -27.57
CA GLU A 6 -2.19 -9.46 -26.73
C GLU A 6 -2.62 -9.71 -25.27
N THR A 7 -2.00 -10.70 -24.63
CA THR A 7 -2.31 -11.04 -23.25
C THR A 7 -1.94 -9.84 -22.39
N SER A 8 -2.91 -9.35 -21.59
CA SER A 8 -2.68 -8.28 -20.63
C SER A 8 -1.42 -8.60 -19.80
N ARG A 9 -0.63 -7.59 -19.44
CA ARG A 9 0.56 -7.76 -18.58
C ARG A 9 0.26 -8.56 -17.31
N LEU A 10 -0.97 -8.42 -16.78
CA LEU A 10 -1.43 -9.22 -15.65
C LEU A 10 -1.52 -10.71 -15.99
N GLN A 11 -2.12 -11.04 -17.14
CA GLN A 11 -2.24 -12.42 -17.59
C GLN A 11 -0.86 -13.05 -17.83
N GLN A 12 0.05 -12.32 -18.47
CA GLN A 12 1.43 -12.78 -18.67
C GLN A 12 2.15 -13.07 -17.35
N ALA A 13 1.91 -12.26 -16.31
CA ALA A 13 2.47 -12.49 -14.99
C ALA A 13 1.87 -13.74 -14.32
N ILE A 14 0.55 -13.97 -14.48
CA ILE A 14 -0.13 -15.19 -14.00
C ILE A 14 0.45 -16.41 -14.71
N ASP A 15 0.49 -16.40 -16.04
CA ASP A 15 1.02 -17.50 -16.86
C ASP A 15 2.47 -17.84 -16.48
N THR A 16 3.28 -16.80 -16.18
CA THR A 16 4.67 -16.98 -15.73
C THR A 16 4.72 -17.70 -14.39
N VAL A 17 3.87 -17.32 -13.42
CA VAL A 17 3.83 -17.99 -12.11
C VAL A 17 3.32 -19.42 -12.25
N GLU A 18 2.29 -19.66 -13.07
CA GLU A 18 1.74 -20.99 -13.31
C GLU A 18 2.73 -21.95 -14.00
N SER A 19 3.73 -21.42 -14.71
CA SER A 19 4.80 -22.23 -15.32
C SER A 19 5.82 -22.79 -14.31
N LEU A 20 5.82 -22.30 -13.07
CA LEU A 20 6.70 -22.78 -11.99
C LEU A 20 6.17 -24.08 -11.36
N SER A 21 7.01 -24.78 -10.59
CA SER A 21 6.56 -25.92 -9.77
C SER A 21 5.51 -25.50 -8.73
N PHE A 22 4.72 -26.44 -8.23
CA PHE A 22 3.69 -26.17 -7.23
C PHE A 22 4.29 -25.55 -5.95
N GLU A 23 5.46 -26.01 -5.52
CA GLU A 23 6.18 -25.47 -4.38
C GLU A 23 6.62 -24.03 -4.62
N GLU A 24 7.15 -23.73 -5.81
CA GLU A 24 7.57 -22.39 -6.19
C GLU A 24 6.38 -21.43 -6.32
N GLN A 25 5.25 -21.88 -6.87
CA GLN A 25 4.02 -21.11 -6.93
C GLN A 25 3.56 -20.66 -5.54
N ASN A 26 3.54 -21.59 -4.58
CA ASN A 26 3.20 -21.27 -3.19
C ASN A 26 4.20 -20.28 -2.57
N LEU A 27 5.50 -20.44 -2.84
CA LEU A 27 6.52 -19.51 -2.38
C LEU A 27 6.34 -18.10 -2.97
N VAL A 28 5.96 -17.98 -4.25
CA VAL A 28 5.65 -16.69 -4.88
C VAL A 28 4.50 -16.00 -4.15
N VAL A 29 3.41 -16.73 -3.87
CA VAL A 29 2.25 -16.18 -3.14
C VAL A 29 2.66 -15.66 -1.77
N GLU A 30 3.41 -16.45 -1.00
CA GLU A 30 3.89 -16.03 0.33
C GLU A 30 4.76 -14.77 0.28
N ILE A 31 5.70 -14.72 -0.65
CA ILE A 31 6.61 -13.58 -0.82
C ILE A 31 5.80 -12.34 -1.22
N LEU A 32 4.86 -12.48 -2.16
CA LEU A 32 4.07 -11.37 -2.67
C LEU A 32 3.18 -10.77 -1.58
N VAL A 33 2.51 -11.61 -0.78
CA VAL A 33 1.70 -11.16 0.37
C VAL A 33 2.56 -10.36 1.36
N LYS A 34 3.73 -10.89 1.74
CA LYS A 34 4.67 -10.19 2.65
C LYS A 34 5.13 -8.85 2.07
N ARG A 35 5.41 -8.77 0.76
CA ARG A 35 5.81 -7.53 0.08
C ARG A 35 4.67 -6.50 0.05
N LEU A 36 3.44 -6.92 -0.27
CA LEU A 36 2.28 -6.03 -0.28
C LEU A 36 2.00 -5.45 1.10
N GLN A 37 2.10 -6.26 2.16
CA GLN A 37 1.95 -5.77 3.53
C GLN A 37 3.02 -4.74 3.90
N ARG A 38 4.29 -4.97 3.50
CA ARG A 38 5.36 -3.99 3.71
C ARG A 38 5.10 -2.69 2.97
N ASN A 39 4.71 -2.77 1.69
CA ASN A 39 4.43 -1.58 0.88
C ASN A 39 3.27 -0.77 1.44
N ARG A 40 2.20 -1.43 1.93
CA ARG A 40 1.09 -0.74 2.60
C ARG A 40 1.54 -0.03 3.88
N LYS A 41 2.36 -0.69 4.70
CA LYS A 41 2.92 -0.08 5.92
C LYS A 41 3.82 1.11 5.59
N GLU A 42 4.62 1.01 4.54
CA GLU A 42 5.50 2.08 4.12
C GLU A 42 4.74 3.27 3.57
N LYS A 43 3.71 3.04 2.75
CA LYS A 43 2.83 4.08 2.27
C LYS A 43 2.12 4.81 3.43
N LEU A 44 1.61 4.06 4.41
CA LEU A 44 1.01 4.65 5.60
C LEU A 44 2.01 5.47 6.42
N ARG A 45 3.28 5.04 6.51
CA ARG A 45 4.34 5.81 7.17
C ARG A 45 4.65 7.11 6.44
N GLN A 46 4.69 7.09 5.12
CA GLN A 46 4.91 8.29 4.31
C GLN A 46 3.76 9.29 4.52
N GLU A 47 2.52 8.84 4.42
CA GLU A 47 1.32 9.65 4.69
C GLU A 47 1.34 10.23 6.12
N LEU A 48 1.73 9.43 7.12
CA LEU A 48 1.88 9.91 8.50
C LEU A 48 3.07 10.85 8.71
N GLN A 49 4.14 10.69 7.94
CA GLN A 49 5.32 11.56 8.03
C GLN A 49 4.99 12.95 7.47
N GLU A 50 4.26 13.03 6.36
CA GLU A 50 3.74 14.29 5.81
C GLU A 50 2.87 15.01 6.83
N VAL A 51 1.89 14.31 7.43
CA VAL A 51 1.03 14.88 8.47
C VAL A 51 1.81 15.31 9.72
N ARG A 52 2.83 14.54 10.14
CA ARG A 52 3.68 14.90 11.29
C ARG A 52 4.59 16.07 10.99
N GLN A 53 5.08 16.19 9.76
CA GLN A 53 5.89 17.32 9.32
C GLN A 53 5.06 18.61 9.33
N GLU A 54 3.86 18.58 8.75
CA GLU A 54 2.91 19.70 8.77
C GLU A 54 2.49 20.09 10.20
N ALA A 55 2.28 19.10 11.08
CA ALA A 55 2.03 19.36 12.51
C ALA A 55 3.25 19.99 13.21
N SER A 56 4.48 19.55 12.87
CA SER A 56 5.71 20.10 13.45
C SER A 56 6.04 21.51 12.96
N GLU A 57 5.60 21.86 11.75
CA GLU A 57 5.71 23.19 11.16
C GLU A 57 4.62 24.16 11.68
N GLY A 58 3.76 23.69 12.59
CA GLY A 58 2.69 24.48 13.20
C GLY A 58 1.48 24.70 12.31
N MET A 59 1.41 24.00 11.17
CA MET A 59 0.32 24.10 10.19
C MET A 59 -0.90 23.24 10.60
N ILE A 60 -0.72 22.29 11.53
CA ILE A 60 -1.80 21.44 12.08
C ILE A 60 -1.67 21.36 13.59
N LYS A 61 -2.74 21.71 14.32
CA LYS A 61 -2.85 21.43 15.77
C LYS A 61 -3.30 19.99 15.98
N VAL A 62 -2.52 19.23 16.74
CA VAL A 62 -2.87 17.86 17.16
C VAL A 62 -3.30 17.92 18.63
N GLY A 63 -4.58 17.67 18.88
CA GLY A 63 -5.18 17.66 20.21
C GLY A 63 -6.27 16.59 20.30
N SER A 64 -6.75 16.32 21.51
CA SER A 64 -7.94 15.47 21.68
C SER A 64 -9.19 16.17 21.14
N VAL A 65 -10.28 15.42 20.95
CA VAL A 65 -11.59 16.00 20.60
C VAL A 65 -12.01 17.05 21.63
N ASP A 66 -11.68 16.85 22.92
CA ASP A 66 -11.97 17.81 23.98
C ASP A 66 -11.17 19.10 23.83
N ASP A 67 -9.92 19.03 23.37
CA ASP A 67 -9.08 20.21 23.13
C ASP A 67 -9.61 21.01 21.93
N PHE A 68 -10.13 20.33 20.90
CA PHE A 68 -10.79 20.98 19.77
C PHE A 68 -12.08 21.70 20.18
N LEU A 69 -12.92 21.08 21.01
CA LEU A 69 -14.17 21.69 21.47
C LEU A 69 -13.91 22.95 22.31
N ARG A 70 -12.88 22.95 23.17
CA ARG A 70 -12.51 24.13 23.96
C ARG A 70 -12.04 25.32 23.11
N GLU A 71 -11.49 25.08 21.92
CA GLU A 71 -11.08 26.16 21.00
C GLU A 71 -12.25 26.75 20.20
N LEU A 72 -13.36 26.02 20.03
CA LEU A 72 -14.54 26.51 19.34
C LEU A 72 -15.48 27.34 20.22
N ASP A 73 -15.37 27.21 21.55
CA ASP A 73 -16.17 27.92 22.54
C ASP A 73 -15.59 29.31 22.92
N THR A 74 -14.56 29.79 22.20
CA THR A 74 -14.00 31.15 22.28
C THR A 74 -14.41 32.02 21.10
#